data_AF-A0A540UW13-F1
#
_entry.id   AF-A0A540UW13-F1
#
_cell.length_a   1.000
_cell.length_b   1.000
_cell.length_c   1.000
_cell.angle_alpha   90.00
_cell.angle_beta   90.00
_cell.angle_gamma   90.00
#
_symmetry.space_group_name_H-M   'P 1'
#
loop_
_entity.id
_entity.type
_entity.pdbx_description
1 polymer ?
#
loop_
_entity_poly.entity_id
_entity_poly.type
_entity_poly.pdbx_seq_one_letter_code
_entity_poly.pdbx_strand_id
1 'polypeptide(L)'
;MKKLINKFLYSKYSELVSLSFTIPAVLFIILYKYFFNTIEKNMILSFYDEYSTTFIGASASIFGISLAALSVFISVIYKPAIPKMIENNLLEVFLFPFLINIILWAIVSFLSIFTLFVNFSPIIACITTYKSIYFTFFIYFICVSFIYTISLAIHVIKTTIISFSGKSASK
;
A
#
# COMPACT_ATOMS: atom_id res chain seq x y z
N MET A 1 -17.09 -14.03 -5.59
CA MET A 1 -15.91 -13.73 -4.72
C MET A 1 -14.87 -14.86 -4.67
N LYS A 2 -15.16 -16.09 -4.20
CA LYS A 2 -14.17 -17.21 -4.13
C LYS A 2 -13.42 -17.52 -5.44
N LYS A 3 -14.13 -17.57 -6.58
CA LYS A 3 -13.53 -17.87 -7.90
C LYS A 3 -12.56 -16.77 -8.38
N LEU A 4 -12.83 -15.52 -7.99
CA LEU A 4 -12.00 -14.35 -8.27
C LEU A 4 -10.72 -14.34 -7.42
N ILE A 5 -10.85 -14.64 -6.13
CA ILE A 5 -9.73 -14.76 -5.20
C ILE A 5 -8.76 -15.85 -5.68
N ASN A 6 -9.27 -17.02 -6.09
CA ASN A 6 -8.41 -18.07 -6.62
C ASN A 6 -7.70 -17.64 -7.92
N LYS A 7 -8.39 -16.98 -8.85
CA LYS A 7 -7.77 -16.48 -10.10
C LYS A 7 -6.70 -15.43 -9.81
N PHE A 8 -6.87 -14.62 -8.76
CA PHE A 8 -5.88 -13.66 -8.30
C PHE A 8 -4.66 -14.34 -7.68
N LEU A 9 -4.86 -15.31 -6.77
CA LEU A 9 -3.79 -16.03 -6.06
C LEU A 9 -2.81 -16.75 -6.99
N TYR A 10 -3.28 -17.25 -8.14
CA TYR A 10 -2.44 -17.90 -9.15
C TYR A 10 -1.92 -16.93 -10.23
N SER A 11 -2.17 -15.64 -10.11
CA SER A 11 -1.69 -14.64 -11.07
C SER A 11 -0.35 -14.03 -10.64
N LYS A 12 0.41 -13.47 -11.59
CA LYS A 12 1.62 -12.66 -11.30
C LYS A 12 1.37 -11.49 -10.33
N TYR A 13 0.11 -11.06 -10.16
CA TYR A 13 -0.26 -10.04 -9.17
C TYR A 13 -0.17 -10.56 -7.73
N SER A 14 -0.38 -11.86 -7.51
CA SER A 14 -0.21 -12.50 -6.21
C SER A 14 1.25 -12.50 -5.79
N GLU A 15 2.19 -12.73 -6.71
CA GLU A 15 3.63 -12.66 -6.42
C GLU A 15 4.04 -11.24 -6.01
N LEU A 16 3.58 -10.22 -6.75
CA LEU A 16 3.78 -8.80 -6.42
C LEU A 16 3.23 -8.46 -5.03
N VAL A 17 1.98 -8.82 -4.75
CA VAL A 17 1.38 -8.64 -3.41
C VAL A 17 2.21 -9.39 -2.36
N SER A 18 2.55 -10.65 -2.57
CA SER A 18 3.25 -11.46 -1.59
C SER A 18 4.63 -10.88 -1.21
N LEU A 19 5.39 -10.36 -2.19
CA LEU A 19 6.69 -9.75 -1.95
C LEU A 19 6.57 -8.43 -1.18
N SER A 20 5.57 -7.61 -1.52
CA SER A 20 5.32 -6.35 -0.81
C SER A 20 4.91 -6.52 0.65
N PHE A 21 4.40 -7.69 1.04
CA PHE A 21 4.06 -8.00 2.43
C PHE A 21 5.16 -8.77 3.17
N THR A 22 5.85 -9.68 2.48
CA THR A 22 6.91 -10.53 3.08
C THR A 22 8.18 -9.75 3.37
N ILE A 23 8.65 -8.88 2.46
CA ILE A 23 9.87 -8.10 2.67
C ILE A 23 9.75 -7.18 3.91
N PRO A 24 8.68 -6.37 4.05
CA PRO A 24 8.46 -5.62 5.28
C PRO A 24 8.27 -6.49 6.51
N ALA A 25 7.71 -7.70 6.38
CA ALA A 25 7.50 -8.58 7.52
C ALA A 25 8.82 -9.13 8.07
N VAL A 26 9.75 -9.50 7.19
CA VAL A 26 11.10 -9.93 7.59
C VAL A 26 11.86 -8.77 8.24
N LEU A 27 11.84 -7.59 7.60
CA LEU A 27 12.43 -6.37 8.19
C LEU A 27 11.81 -6.05 9.55
N PHE A 28 10.49 -6.17 9.69
CA PHE A 28 9.77 -5.95 10.94
C PHE A 28 10.22 -6.91 12.04
N ILE A 29 10.31 -8.21 11.77
CA ILE A 29 10.74 -9.20 12.76
C ILE A 29 12.16 -8.88 13.26
N ILE A 30 13.06 -8.48 12.35
CA ILE A 30 14.43 -8.10 12.68
C ILE A 30 14.43 -6.82 13.53
N LEU A 31 13.78 -5.75 13.07
CA LEU A 31 13.77 -4.48 13.78
C LEU A 31 13.08 -4.57 15.15
N TYR A 32 12.00 -5.34 15.26
CA TYR A 32 11.29 -5.55 16.53
C TYR A 32 12.18 -6.27 17.54
N LYS A 33 12.87 -7.33 17.12
CA LYS A 33 13.72 -8.15 18.00
C LYS A 33 14.96 -7.40 18.50
N TYR A 34 15.57 -6.56 17.66
CA TYR A 34 16.86 -5.93 17.97
C TYR A 34 16.78 -4.45 18.39
N PHE A 35 15.74 -3.72 17.98
CA PHE A 35 15.69 -2.26 18.13
C PHE A 35 14.49 -1.81 18.96
N PHE A 36 13.26 -2.19 18.59
CA PHE A 36 12.06 -1.63 19.21
C PHE A 36 11.77 -2.11 20.64
N ASN A 37 12.36 -3.23 21.07
CA ASN A 37 12.24 -3.70 22.44
C ASN A 37 13.11 -2.86 23.43
N THR A 38 14.09 -2.12 22.90
CA THR A 38 15.08 -1.35 23.66
C THR A 38 14.77 0.15 23.70
N ILE A 39 13.80 0.62 22.92
CA ILE A 39 13.46 2.04 22.82
C ILE A 39 12.65 2.50 24.03
N GLU A 40 13.08 3.59 24.66
CA GLU A 40 12.35 4.22 25.74
C GLU A 40 11.03 4.83 25.27
N LYS A 41 10.00 4.73 26.11
CA LYS A 41 8.63 5.18 25.80
C LYS A 41 8.54 6.66 25.45
N ASN A 42 9.39 7.49 26.04
CA ASN A 42 9.38 8.94 25.83
C ASN A 42 9.89 9.31 24.43
N MET A 43 10.85 8.55 23.89
CA MET A 43 11.37 8.76 22.53
C MET A 43 10.32 8.43 21.46
N ILE A 44 9.44 7.46 21.72
CA ILE A 44 8.34 7.11 20.80
C ILE A 44 7.33 8.25 20.72
N LEU A 45 7.03 8.88 21.86
CA LEU A 45 6.08 10.01 21.89
C LEU A 45 6.64 11.23 21.18
N SER A 46 7.90 11.60 21.48
CA SER A 46 8.54 12.72 20.77
C SER A 46 8.62 12.47 19.27
N PHE A 47 8.91 11.23 18.86
CA PHE A 47 8.93 10.86 17.45
C PHE A 47 7.55 11.03 16.78
N TYR A 48 6.48 10.63 17.46
CA TYR A 48 5.13 10.83 16.91
C TYR A 48 4.74 12.30 16.83
N ASP A 49 5.00 13.09 17.86
CA ASP A 49 4.68 14.51 17.85
C ASP A 49 5.46 15.25 16.75
N GLU A 50 6.72 14.87 16.52
CA GLU A 50 7.57 15.48 15.49
C GLU A 50 7.21 15.03 14.07
N TYR A 51 6.97 13.73 13.85
CA TYR A 51 6.84 13.16 12.49
C TYR A 51 5.41 12.81 12.07
N SER A 52 4.39 12.96 12.93
CA SER A 52 2.98 12.64 12.59
C SER A 52 2.50 13.34 11.32
N THR A 53 2.79 14.63 11.17
CA THR A 53 2.43 15.41 9.98
C THR A 53 3.18 14.93 8.73
N THR A 54 4.45 14.56 8.87
CA THR A 54 5.25 13.96 7.79
C THR A 54 4.65 12.64 7.35
N PHE A 55 4.20 11.78 8.26
CA PHE A 55 3.57 10.51 7.91
C PHE A 55 2.24 10.69 7.17
N ILE A 56 1.42 11.65 7.60
CA ILE A 56 0.17 11.99 6.88
C ILE A 56 0.51 12.48 5.47
N GLY A 57 1.47 13.39 5.33
CA GLY A 57 1.91 13.89 4.02
C GLY A 57 2.51 12.81 3.11
N ALA A 58 3.34 11.92 3.66
CA ALA A 58 3.88 10.77 2.95
C ALA A 58 2.78 9.80 2.51
N SER A 59 1.80 9.53 3.37
CA SER A 59 0.64 8.68 3.02
C SER A 59 -0.19 9.27 1.89
N ALA A 60 -0.42 10.58 1.88
CA ALA A 60 -1.13 11.28 0.82
C ALA A 60 -0.35 11.21 -0.50
N SER A 61 0.98 11.29 -0.44
CA SER A 61 1.85 11.15 -1.62
C SER A 61 1.79 9.74 -2.21
N ILE A 62 1.85 8.69 -1.36
CA ILE A 62 1.70 7.28 -1.77
C ILE A 62 0.34 7.08 -2.47
N PHE A 63 -0.72 7.61 -1.90
CA PHE A 63 -2.06 7.56 -2.50
C PHE A 63 -2.13 8.30 -3.84
N GLY A 64 -1.55 9.50 -3.92
CA GLY A 64 -1.48 10.29 -5.16
C GLY A 64 -0.77 9.54 -6.28
N ILE A 65 0.36 8.88 -5.99
CA ILE A 65 1.09 8.04 -6.95
C ILE A 65 0.19 6.89 -7.43
N SER A 66 -0.55 6.24 -6.54
CA SER A 66 -1.49 5.17 -6.90
C SER A 66 -2.60 5.65 -7.82
N LEU A 67 -3.19 6.82 -7.56
CA LEU A 67 -4.23 7.40 -8.40
C LEU A 67 -3.70 7.82 -9.76
N ALA A 68 -2.50 8.41 -9.81
CA ALA A 68 -1.85 8.76 -11.06
C ALA A 68 -1.59 7.50 -11.91
N ALA A 69 -1.07 6.44 -11.30
CA ALA A 69 -0.85 5.16 -11.97
C ALA A 69 -2.17 4.56 -12.49
N LEU A 70 -3.25 4.61 -11.70
CA LEU A 70 -4.58 4.15 -12.13
C LEU A 70 -5.10 4.97 -13.32
N SER A 71 -4.96 6.29 -13.27
CA SER A 71 -5.40 7.19 -14.34
C SER A 71 -4.66 6.94 -15.66
N VAL A 72 -3.33 6.83 -15.61
CA VAL A 72 -2.51 6.47 -16.78
C VAL A 72 -2.92 5.12 -17.33
N PHE A 73 -3.13 4.13 -16.46
CA PHE A 73 -3.52 2.79 -16.85
C PHE A 73 -4.89 2.75 -17.54
N ILE A 74 -5.89 3.42 -16.99
CA ILE A 74 -7.23 3.56 -17.60
C ILE A 74 -7.11 4.22 -18.98
N SER A 75 -6.34 5.31 -19.08
CA SER A 75 -6.15 6.05 -20.33
C SER A 75 -5.52 5.19 -21.45
N VAL A 76 -4.55 4.35 -21.12
CA VAL A 76 -3.88 3.45 -22.07
C VAL A 76 -4.82 2.33 -22.53
N ILE A 77 -5.66 1.79 -21.64
CA ILE A 77 -6.59 0.70 -21.95
C ILE A 77 -7.84 1.19 -22.71
N TYR A 78 -8.18 2.48 -22.60
CA TYR A 78 -9.49 3.01 -23.01
C TYR A 78 -9.86 2.88 -24.49
N LYS A 79 -8.90 2.69 -25.42
CA LYS A 79 -9.20 2.81 -26.86
C LYS A 79 -9.59 1.52 -27.61
N PRO A 80 -9.06 0.32 -27.33
CA PRO A 80 -9.55 -0.91 -28.00
C PRO A 80 -9.90 -2.10 -27.09
N ALA A 81 -9.58 -2.07 -25.78
CA ALA A 81 -9.58 -3.27 -24.94
C ALA A 81 -10.71 -3.33 -23.89
N ILE A 82 -11.35 -2.19 -23.57
CA ILE A 82 -12.39 -2.12 -22.54
C ILE A 82 -13.58 -3.06 -22.80
N PRO A 83 -14.19 -3.11 -24.01
CA PRO A 83 -15.34 -3.97 -24.25
C PRO A 83 -15.00 -5.45 -24.00
N LYS A 84 -13.85 -5.90 -24.52
CA LYS A 84 -13.34 -7.28 -24.33
C LYS A 84 -12.94 -7.58 -22.89
N MET A 85 -12.49 -6.59 -22.13
CA MET A 85 -12.15 -6.77 -20.71
C MET A 85 -13.39 -6.84 -19.81
N ILE A 86 -14.45 -6.11 -20.16
CA ILE A 86 -15.76 -6.20 -19.50
C ILE A 86 -16.38 -7.58 -19.78
N GLU A 87 -16.41 -8.01 -21.04
CA GLU A 87 -16.95 -9.33 -21.43
C GLU A 87 -16.25 -10.49 -20.71
N ASN A 88 -14.94 -10.38 -20.46
CA ASN A 88 -14.15 -11.43 -19.81
C ASN A 88 -14.00 -11.29 -18.28
N ASN A 89 -14.70 -10.35 -17.63
CA ASN A 89 -14.54 -10.02 -16.20
C ASN A 89 -13.07 -9.81 -15.80
N LEU A 90 -12.26 -9.29 -16.72
CA LEU A 90 -10.84 -9.03 -16.46
C LEU A 90 -10.71 -7.74 -15.65
N LEU A 91 -11.58 -6.75 -15.88
CA LEU A 91 -11.53 -5.44 -15.23
C LEU A 91 -11.46 -5.54 -13.69
N GLU A 92 -12.23 -6.45 -13.08
CA GLU A 92 -12.21 -6.68 -11.63
C GLU A 92 -10.87 -7.23 -11.13
N VAL A 93 -10.29 -8.20 -11.84
CA VAL A 93 -8.97 -8.77 -11.51
C VAL A 93 -7.87 -7.70 -11.62
N PHE A 94 -8.04 -6.75 -12.55
CA PHE A 94 -7.09 -5.66 -12.80
C PHE A 94 -7.25 -4.47 -11.84
N LEU A 95 -8.45 -4.20 -11.33
CA LEU A 95 -8.70 -3.16 -10.31
C LEU A 95 -8.35 -3.63 -8.89
N PHE A 96 -8.34 -4.94 -8.65
CA PHE A 96 -8.07 -5.53 -7.35
C PHE A 96 -6.75 -5.06 -6.70
N PRO A 97 -5.63 -4.94 -7.44
CA PRO A 97 -4.39 -4.40 -6.88
C PRO A 97 -4.53 -2.96 -6.38
N PHE A 98 -5.29 -2.12 -7.07
CA PHE A 98 -5.55 -0.74 -6.66
C PHE A 98 -6.45 -0.69 -5.43
N LEU A 99 -7.45 -1.58 -5.35
CA LEU A 99 -8.29 -1.72 -4.17
C LEU A 99 -7.48 -2.08 -2.93
N ILE A 100 -6.53 -3.01 -3.04
CA ILE A 100 -5.59 -3.33 -1.95
C ILE A 100 -4.80 -2.09 -1.52
N ASN A 101 -4.35 -1.27 -2.47
CA ASN A 101 -3.60 -0.06 -2.14
C ASN A 101 -4.46 0.97 -1.39
N ILE A 102 -5.71 1.14 -1.81
CA ILE A 102 -6.67 2.03 -1.13
C ILE A 102 -6.92 1.54 0.30
N ILE A 103 -7.07 0.23 0.50
CA ILE A 103 -7.26 -0.36 1.84
C ILE A 103 -6.01 -0.14 2.71
N LEU A 104 -4.82 -0.38 2.18
CA LEU A 104 -3.54 -0.14 2.87
C LEU A 104 -3.40 1.33 3.28
N TRP A 105 -3.71 2.26 2.37
CA TRP A 105 -3.70 3.69 2.67
C TRP A 105 -4.74 4.07 3.74
N ALA A 106 -5.95 3.50 3.68
CA ALA A 106 -6.98 3.74 4.68
C ALA A 106 -6.51 3.30 6.08
N ILE A 107 -5.82 2.16 6.18
CA ILE A 107 -5.23 1.67 7.44
C ILE A 107 -4.16 2.65 7.95
N VAL A 108 -3.22 3.06 7.09
CA VAL A 108 -2.15 4.01 7.49
C VAL A 108 -2.74 5.36 7.93
N SER A 109 -3.73 5.86 7.19
CA SER A 109 -4.40 7.12 7.50
C SER A 109 -5.17 7.04 8.81
N PHE A 110 -5.90 5.95 9.02
CA PHE A 110 -6.61 5.70 10.27
C PHE A 110 -5.65 5.65 11.47
N LEU A 111 -4.54 4.92 11.35
CA LEU A 111 -3.52 4.85 12.40
C LEU A 111 -2.87 6.22 12.68
N SER A 112 -2.64 7.02 11.65
CA SER A 112 -2.07 8.38 11.78
C SER A 112 -3.05 9.33 12.48
N ILE A 113 -4.34 9.24 12.14
CA ILE A 113 -5.39 10.02 12.79
C ILE A 113 -5.51 9.60 14.27
N PHE A 114 -5.45 8.31 14.55
CA PHE A 114 -5.51 7.80 15.92
C PHE A 114 -4.36 8.33 16.80
N THR A 115 -3.17 8.53 16.21
CA THR A 115 -2.04 9.15 16.93
C THR A 115 -2.22 10.64 17.19
N LEU A 116 -2.92 11.39 16.33
CA LEU A 116 -3.23 12.80 16.59
C LEU A 116 -4.19 13.00 17.77
N PHE A 117 -5.11 12.04 17.97
CA PHE A 117 -6.10 12.11 19.04
C PHE A 117 -5.65 11.50 20.39
N VAL A 118 -4.38 11.07 20.50
CA VAL A 118 -3.82 10.46 21.73
C VAL A 118 -3.97 11.35 22.97
N ASN A 119 -3.87 12.66 22.79
CA ASN A 119 -3.95 13.63 23.89
C ASN A 119 -5.38 14.02 24.28
N PHE A 120 -6.39 13.57 23.52
CA PHE A 120 -7.79 13.98 23.71
C PHE A 120 -8.63 12.98 24.53
N SER A 121 -8.20 11.72 24.68
CA SER A 121 -8.98 10.71 25.41
C SER A 121 -8.13 9.70 26.18
N PRO A 122 -8.46 9.43 27.47
CA PRO A 122 -7.76 8.44 28.29
C PRO A 122 -7.92 6.99 27.78
N ILE A 123 -8.97 6.69 27.00
CA ILE A 123 -9.16 5.38 26.36
C ILE A 123 -8.10 5.16 25.27
N ILE A 124 -7.76 6.22 24.53
CA ILE A 124 -6.72 6.21 23.50
C ILE A 124 -5.34 6.13 24.15
N ALA A 125 -5.15 6.74 25.32
CA ALA A 125 -3.95 6.59 26.15
C ALA A 125 -3.73 5.13 26.63
N CYS A 126 -4.80 4.38 26.93
CA CYS A 126 -4.73 2.97 27.30
C CYS A 126 -4.31 2.07 26.12
N ILE A 127 -4.87 2.29 24.92
CA ILE A 127 -4.45 1.57 23.70
C ILE A 127 -2.98 1.85 23.38
N THR A 128 -2.56 3.10 23.59
CA THR A 128 -1.15 3.49 23.49
C THR A 128 -0.32 3.09 24.71
N THR A 129 -0.84 2.39 25.71
CA THR A 129 0.00 1.75 26.74
C THR A 129 0.87 0.63 26.12
N TYR A 130 0.40 0.03 25.03
CA TYR A 130 1.19 -0.84 24.13
C TYR A 130 1.87 -0.04 22.99
N LYS A 131 2.31 1.20 23.28
CA LYS A 131 2.94 2.17 22.36
C LYS A 131 3.98 1.55 21.43
N SER A 132 4.87 0.68 21.94
CA SER A 132 5.91 0.05 21.11
C SER A 132 5.34 -0.92 20.07
N ILE A 133 4.35 -1.75 20.43
CA ILE A 133 3.69 -2.68 19.49
C ILE A 133 2.92 -1.87 18.44
N TYR A 134 2.16 -0.86 18.88
CA TYR A 134 1.42 0.02 17.99
C TYR A 134 2.35 0.75 17.01
N PHE A 135 3.46 1.32 17.50
CA PHE A 135 4.46 1.99 16.69
C PHE A 135 5.10 1.08 15.67
N THR A 136 5.47 -0.12 16.10
CA THR A 136 6.07 -1.10 15.20
C THR A 136 5.07 -1.54 14.12
N PHE A 137 3.79 -1.75 14.48
CA PHE A 137 2.72 -2.06 13.53
C PHE A 137 2.48 -0.91 12.54
N PHE A 138 2.50 0.33 13.02
CA PHE A 138 2.35 1.51 12.18
C PHE A 138 3.46 1.62 11.12
N ILE A 139 4.73 1.50 11.52
CA ILE A 139 5.88 1.50 10.61
C ILE A 139 5.77 0.35 9.59
N TYR A 140 5.35 -0.84 10.03
CA TYR A 140 5.12 -1.97 9.14
C TYR A 140 4.13 -1.64 8.03
N PHE A 141 2.95 -1.11 8.36
CA PHE A 141 1.93 -0.77 7.36
C PHE A 141 2.38 0.33 6.39
N ILE A 142 3.17 1.31 6.87
CA ILE A 142 3.76 2.33 5.99
C ILE A 142 4.73 1.68 4.99
N CYS A 143 5.63 0.83 5.46
CA CYS A 143 6.58 0.13 4.59
C CYS A 143 5.87 -0.76 3.56
N VAL A 144 4.86 -1.52 3.98
CA VAL A 144 4.04 -2.34 3.07
C VAL A 144 3.37 -1.46 2.02
N SER A 145 2.70 -0.38 2.43
CA SER A 145 2.01 0.53 1.52
C SER A 145 2.95 1.16 0.50
N PHE A 146 4.16 1.54 0.94
CA PHE A 146 5.18 2.15 0.10
C PHE A 146 5.73 1.16 -0.94
N ILE A 147 6.22 -0.01 -0.50
CA ILE A 147 6.76 -1.03 -1.41
C ILE A 147 5.68 -1.48 -2.38
N TYR A 148 4.46 -1.69 -1.90
CA TYR A 148 3.34 -2.08 -2.74
C TYR A 148 3.01 -1.05 -3.81
N THR A 149 3.02 0.24 -3.46
CA THR A 149 2.79 1.33 -4.42
C THR A 149 3.91 1.41 -5.46
N ILE A 150 5.17 1.23 -5.08
CA ILE A 150 6.29 1.18 -6.03
C ILE A 150 6.12 0.00 -6.99
N SER A 151 5.85 -1.19 -6.45
CA SER A 151 5.62 -2.42 -7.21
C SER A 151 4.47 -2.25 -8.22
N LEU A 152 3.37 -1.62 -7.79
CA LEU A 152 2.23 -1.30 -8.64
C LEU A 152 2.60 -0.30 -9.75
N ALA A 153 3.32 0.77 -9.41
CA ALA A 153 3.76 1.77 -10.39
C ALA A 153 4.69 1.17 -11.46
N ILE A 154 5.67 0.35 -11.06
CA ILE A 154 6.56 -0.36 -11.99
C ILE A 154 5.74 -1.26 -12.94
N HIS A 155 4.73 -1.94 -12.41
CA HIS A 155 3.86 -2.80 -13.22
C HIS A 155 3.04 -2.01 -14.23
N VAL A 156 2.46 -0.87 -13.83
CA VAL A 156 1.73 0.03 -14.73
C VAL A 156 2.66 0.57 -15.82
N ILE A 157 3.89 0.94 -15.49
CA ILE A 157 4.88 1.41 -16.48
C ILE A 157 5.21 0.29 -17.48
N LYS A 158 5.51 -0.92 -17.01
CA LYS A 158 5.83 -2.06 -17.88
C LYS A 158 4.69 -2.41 -18.83
N THR A 159 3.46 -2.47 -18.32
CA THR A 159 2.27 -2.77 -19.13
C THR A 159 2.01 -1.68 -20.16
N THR A 160 2.22 -0.41 -19.79
CA THR A 160 2.11 0.73 -20.69
C THR A 160 3.14 0.67 -21.82
N ILE A 161 4.42 0.42 -21.50
CA ILE A 161 5.50 0.29 -22.50
C ILE A 161 5.20 -0.84 -23.50
N ILE A 162 4.79 -2.01 -23.03
CA ILE A 162 4.44 -3.15 -23.90
C ILE A 162 3.30 -2.75 -24.85
N SER A 163 2.24 -2.11 -24.34
CA SER A 163 1.12 -1.64 -25.16
C SER A 163 1.53 -0.63 -26.23
N PHE A 164 2.51 0.22 -25.97
CA PHE A 164 3.03 1.18 -26.96
C PHE A 164 3.95 0.51 -27.98
N SER A 165 4.80 -0.43 -27.55
CA SER A 165 5.74 -1.15 -28.44
C SER A 165 5.04 -2.07 -29.45
N GLY A 166 3.91 -2.69 -29.06
CA GLY A 166 3.14 -3.58 -29.94
C GLY A 166 2.47 -2.89 -31.14
N LYS A 167 2.39 -1.55 -31.14
CA LYS A 167 1.88 -0.78 -32.29
C LYS A 167 2.93 -0.49 -33.37
N SER A 168 4.22 -0.80 -33.13
CA SER A 168 5.29 -0.52 -34.10
C SER A 168 5.50 -1.61 -35.16
N ALA A 169 4.78 -2.75 -35.09
CA ALA A 169 5.00 -3.90 -35.96
C ALA A 169 3.97 -4.05 -37.10
N SER A 170 3.10 -3.07 -37.33
CA SER A 170 2.21 -3.05 -38.51
C SER A 170 2.41 -1.79 -39.35
N LYS A 171 3.60 -1.66 -39.94
CA LYS A 171 3.81 -0.86 -41.14
C LYS A 171 4.55 -1.69 -42.16
#